data_AF-A0A972W6U0-F1
#
_entry.id   AF-A0A972W6U0-F1
#
_cell.length_a   1.000
_cell.length_b   1.000
_cell.length_c   1.000
_cell.angle_alpha   90.00
_cell.angle_beta   90.00
_cell.angle_gamma   90.00
#
_symmetry.space_group_name_H-M   'P 1'
#
loop_
_entity.id
_entity.type
_entity.pdbx_description
1 polymer ?
#
loop_
_entity_poly.entity_id
_entity_poly.type
_entity_poly.pdbx_seq_one_letter_code
_entity_poly.pdbx_strand_id
1 'polypeptide(L)'
;MIRKTVLTAIGAILAIGALSSPALAGHCPKDAKKIDAAMSKLDKSKMMMAKDMSSKGLALHKAGKHAESLKVLHETMESLGIKH
;
A
#
# COMPACT_ATOMS: atom_id res chain seq x y z
N MET A 1 15.83 48.97 -9.60
CA MET A 1 16.98 48.03 -9.59
C MET A 1 16.46 46.71 -9.01
N ILE A 2 15.76 45.83 -9.72
CA ILE A 2 16.19 44.85 -10.74
C ILE A 2 17.38 43.97 -10.29
N ARG A 3 17.03 42.71 -9.99
CA ARG A 3 17.75 41.43 -10.22
C ARG A 3 18.78 40.93 -9.20
N LYS A 4 18.53 39.67 -8.78
CA LYS A 4 19.41 38.50 -8.55
C LYS A 4 18.80 37.73 -7.37
N THR A 5 18.48 36.44 -7.37
CA THR A 5 18.87 35.23 -8.12
C THR A 5 17.95 34.13 -7.54
N VAL A 6 17.05 33.50 -8.30
CA VAL A 6 17.27 32.25 -9.05
C VAL A 6 17.69 31.07 -8.15
N LEU A 7 16.98 29.94 -8.34
CA LEU A 7 17.28 28.56 -7.92
C LEU A 7 16.52 28.00 -6.70
N THR A 8 15.30 27.54 -6.98
CA THR A 8 14.98 26.11 -7.01
C THR A 8 15.80 25.23 -6.03
N ALA A 9 15.34 25.09 -4.79
CA ALA A 9 15.70 23.92 -3.96
C ALA A 9 14.64 22.84 -4.23
N ILE A 10 14.99 22.02 -5.22
CA ILE A 10 14.32 20.80 -5.65
C ILE A 10 13.98 19.94 -4.43
N GLY A 11 12.72 19.51 -4.35
CA GLY A 11 12.24 18.59 -3.34
C GLY A 11 13.06 17.29 -3.38
N ALA A 12 13.81 17.05 -2.31
CA ALA A 12 14.33 15.73 -2.01
C ALA A 12 13.23 14.89 -1.34
N ILE A 13 12.21 14.52 -2.12
CA ILE A 13 11.41 13.33 -1.76
C ILE A 13 12.36 12.16 -2.01
N LEU A 14 13.01 11.68 -0.94
CA LEU A 14 13.63 10.37 -0.92
C LEU A 14 12.53 9.33 -1.21
N ALA A 15 12.33 9.04 -2.49
CA ALA A 15 11.69 7.82 -2.92
C ALA A 15 12.67 6.68 -2.60
N ILE A 16 12.56 6.17 -1.37
CA ILE A 16 13.13 4.87 -1.00
C ILE A 16 12.28 3.82 -1.74
N GLY A 17 12.57 3.69 -3.03
CA GLY A 17 12.03 2.66 -3.89
C GLY A 17 12.65 1.32 -3.51
N ALA A 18 11.88 0.54 -2.76
CA ALA A 18 11.77 -0.90 -2.93
C ALA A 18 13.08 -1.72 -3.02
N LEU A 19 13.66 -2.04 -1.86
CA LEU A 19 14.28 -3.35 -1.68
C LEU A 19 13.16 -4.39 -1.47
N SER A 20 12.37 -4.65 -2.51
CA SER A 20 11.45 -5.78 -2.51
C SER A 20 12.30 -7.03 -2.67
N SER A 21 12.51 -7.80 -1.60
CA SER A 21 13.10 -9.14 -1.73
C SER A 21 12.34 -9.91 -2.83
N PRO A 22 13.01 -10.74 -3.66
CA PRO A 22 12.35 -11.51 -4.72
C PRO A 22 11.14 -12.32 -4.21
N ALA A 23 11.17 -12.72 -2.94
CA ALA A 23 10.06 -13.38 -2.24
C ALA A 23 8.80 -12.51 -2.10
N LEU A 24 8.91 -11.18 -1.97
CA LEU A 24 7.80 -10.25 -1.75
C LEU A 24 7.18 -9.72 -3.06
N ALA A 25 7.84 -9.89 -4.20
CA ALA A 25 7.43 -9.34 -5.50
C ALA A 25 6.05 -9.84 -6.00
N GLY A 26 5.48 -10.87 -5.36
CA GLY A 26 4.15 -11.41 -5.69
C GLY A 26 3.11 -11.35 -4.57
N HIS A 27 3.41 -10.74 -3.42
CA HIS A 27 2.53 -10.79 -2.25
C HIS A 27 1.39 -9.77 -2.30
N CYS A 28 1.64 -8.49 -2.67
CA CYS A 28 0.58 -7.47 -2.67
C CYS A 28 -0.67 -7.86 -3.48
N PRO A 29 -0.55 -8.38 -4.73
CA PRO A 29 -1.73 -8.80 -5.49
C PRO A 29 -2.40 -10.05 -4.92
N LYS A 30 -1.65 -10.95 -4.27
CA LYS A 30 -2.18 -12.16 -3.64
C LYS A 30 -2.93 -11.84 -2.35
N ASP A 31 -2.37 -10.97 -1.52
CA ASP A 31 -2.93 -10.57 -0.23
C ASP A 31 -4.21 -9.75 -0.42
N ALA A 32 -4.21 -8.81 -1.37
CA ALA A 32 -5.43 -8.10 -1.78
C ALA A 32 -6.53 -9.09 -2.23
N LYS A 33 -6.20 -10.09 -3.04
CA LYS A 33 -7.16 -11.14 -3.45
C LYS A 33 -7.67 -11.98 -2.28
N LYS A 34 -6.82 -12.30 -1.29
CA LYS A 34 -7.23 -13.04 -0.09
C LYS A 34 -8.21 -12.23 0.75
N ILE A 35 -7.97 -10.93 0.91
CA ILE A 35 -8.89 -10.00 1.57
C ILE A 35 -10.21 -9.96 0.80
N ASP A 36 -10.16 -9.83 -0.53
CA ASP A 36 -11.37 -9.79 -1.37
C ASP A 36 -12.20 -11.08 -1.28
N ALA A 37 -11.56 -12.24 -1.25
CA ALA A 37 -12.24 -13.52 -1.10
C ALA A 37 -12.86 -13.70 0.30
N ALA A 38 -12.22 -13.15 1.34
CA ALA A 38 -12.73 -13.20 2.69
C ALA A 38 -13.92 -12.26 2.92
N MET A 39 -14.07 -11.19 2.11
CA MET A 39 -15.11 -10.19 2.28
C MET A 39 -16.53 -10.79 2.33
N SER A 40 -16.81 -11.84 1.56
CA SER A 40 -18.12 -12.51 1.57
C SER A 40 -18.49 -13.18 2.90
N LYS A 41 -17.53 -13.34 3.81
CA LYS A 41 -17.69 -13.97 5.13
C LYS A 41 -17.62 -12.96 6.29
N LEU A 42 -17.50 -11.67 5.99
CA LEU A 42 -17.32 -10.60 6.98
C LEU A 42 -18.63 -9.89 7.31
N ASP A 43 -18.74 -9.41 8.54
CA ASP A 43 -19.78 -8.46 8.95
C ASP A 43 -19.65 -7.15 8.14
N LYS A 44 -20.77 -6.44 7.91
CA LYS A 44 -20.81 -5.21 7.09
C LYS A 44 -19.71 -4.19 7.45
N SER A 45 -19.44 -4.00 8.75
CA SER A 45 -18.40 -3.08 9.22
C SER A 45 -16.99 -3.52 8.82
N LYS A 46 -16.68 -4.82 8.97
CA LYS A 46 -15.38 -5.39 8.60
C LYS A 46 -15.20 -5.42 7.08
N MET A 47 -16.29 -5.63 6.34
CA MET A 47 -16.28 -5.63 4.87
C MET A 47 -15.95 -4.24 4.30
N MET A 48 -16.53 -3.16 4.87
CA MET A 48 -16.19 -1.79 4.47
C MET A 48 -14.72 -1.46 4.74
N MET A 49 -14.20 -1.81 5.93
CA MET A 49 -12.78 -1.64 6.27
C MET A 49 -11.87 -2.43 5.31
N ALA A 50 -12.20 -3.70 5.07
CA ALA A 50 -11.43 -4.58 4.19
C ALA A 50 -11.32 -4.02 2.77
N LYS A 51 -12.42 -3.47 2.24
CA LYS A 51 -12.48 -2.87 0.91
C LYS A 51 -11.63 -1.60 0.81
N ASP A 52 -11.73 -0.71 1.79
CA ASP A 52 -10.96 0.53 1.84
C ASP A 52 -9.46 0.24 1.90
N MET A 53 -9.06 -0.66 2.80
CA MET A 53 -7.65 -1.01 2.98
C MET A 53 -7.07 -1.81 1.80
N SER A 54 -7.85 -2.71 1.18
CA SER A 54 -7.47 -3.40 -0.07
C SER A 54 -7.21 -2.37 -1.19
N SER A 55 -8.10 -1.39 -1.35
CA SER A 55 -7.94 -0.31 -2.34
C SER A 55 -6.71 0.56 -2.05
N LYS A 56 -6.49 0.95 -0.79
CA LYS A 56 -5.33 1.72 -0.35
C LYS A 56 -4.02 0.97 -0.59
N GLY A 57 -3.97 -0.33 -0.27
CA GLY A 57 -2.82 -1.19 -0.55
C GLY A 57 -2.49 -1.21 -2.05
N LEU A 58 -3.49 -1.43 -2.91
CA LEU A 58 -3.30 -1.41 -4.36
C LEU A 58 -2.88 -0.02 -4.90
N ALA A 59 -3.37 1.07 -4.32
CA ALA A 59 -2.95 2.42 -4.67
C ALA A 59 -1.47 2.66 -4.31
N LEU A 60 -1.03 2.21 -3.12
CA LEU A 60 0.37 2.25 -2.70
C LEU A 60 1.26 1.40 -3.62
N HIS A 61 0.80 0.21 -4.01
CA HIS A 61 1.49 -0.64 -4.98
C HIS A 61 1.67 0.08 -6.33
N LYS A 62 0.60 0.68 -6.87
CA LYS A 62 0.65 1.46 -8.12
C LYS A 62 1.58 2.68 -8.03
N ALA A 63 1.71 3.27 -6.84
CA ALA A 63 2.63 4.37 -6.56
C ALA A 63 4.10 3.93 -6.34
N GLY A 64 4.43 2.64 -6.49
CA GLY A 64 5.77 2.09 -6.24
C GLY A 64 6.13 1.92 -4.76
N LYS A 65 5.19 2.20 -3.84
CA LYS A 65 5.34 2.12 -2.39
C LYS A 65 5.05 0.70 -1.88
N HIS A 66 5.82 -0.28 -2.36
CA HIS A 66 5.56 -1.71 -2.11
C HIS A 66 5.57 -2.10 -0.63
N ALA A 67 6.52 -1.58 0.16
CA ALA A 67 6.59 -1.85 1.60
C ALA A 67 5.36 -1.31 2.35
N GLU A 68 4.92 -0.10 2.01
CA GLU A 68 3.71 0.51 2.60
C GLU A 68 2.45 -0.26 2.17
N SER A 69 2.39 -0.72 0.91
CA SER A 69 1.31 -1.59 0.43
C SER A 69 1.21 -2.89 1.23
N LEU A 70 2.34 -3.59 1.47
CA LEU A 70 2.34 -4.84 2.23
C LEU A 70 1.92 -4.61 3.67
N LYS A 71 2.43 -3.54 4.30
CA LYS A 71 2.05 -3.19 5.68
C LYS A 71 0.53 -3.02 5.80
N VAL A 72 -0.09 -2.23 4.93
CA VAL A 72 -1.55 -2.01 4.94
C VAL A 72 -2.32 -3.31 4.71
N LEU A 73 -1.90 -4.13 3.75
CA LEU A 73 -2.57 -5.39 3.43
C LEU A 73 -2.43 -6.42 4.56
N HIS A 74 -1.24 -6.58 5.14
CA HIS A 74 -1.00 -7.52 6.25
C HIS A 74 -1.73 -7.10 7.52
N GLU A 75 -1.70 -5.82 7.90
CA GLU A 75 -2.45 -5.31 9.07
C GLU A 75 -3.96 -5.55 8.91
N THR A 76 -4.46 -5.42 7.67
CA THR A 76 -5.86 -5.74 7.35
C THR A 76 -6.13 -7.23 7.49
N MET A 77 -5.26 -8.08 6.93
CA MET A 77 -5.39 -9.53 7.05
C MET A 77 -5.38 -9.99 8.50
N GLU A 78 -4.48 -9.44 9.33
CA GLU A 78 -4.42 -9.73 10.77
C GLU A 78 -5.71 -9.31 11.48
N SER A 79 -6.21 -8.10 11.20
CA SER A 79 -7.48 -7.60 11.75
C SER A 79 -8.69 -8.45 11.36
N LEU A 80 -8.60 -9.15 10.22
CA LEU A 80 -9.63 -10.05 9.70
C LEU A 80 -9.38 -11.53 10.06
N GLY A 81 -8.27 -11.86 10.73
CA GLY A 81 -7.88 -13.24 11.05
C GLY A 81 -7.46 -14.08 9.83
N ILE A 82 -7.01 -13.44 8.75
CA ILE A 82 -6.57 -14.07 7.50
C ILE A 82 -5.04 -14.24 7.55
N LYS A 83 -4.54 -15.43 7.19
CA LYS A 83 -3.09 -15.70 7.13
C LYS A 83 -2.47 -15.19 5.82
N HIS A 84 -1.37 -14.43 5.94
CA HIS A 84 -0.55 -13.96 4.81
C HIS A 84 0.16 -15.11 4.09
#